data_AF-A0AAE1WA10-F1
#
_entry.id   AF-A0AAE1WA10-F1
#
_cell.length_a   1.000
_cell.length_b   1.000
_cell.length_c   1.000
_cell.angle_alpha   90.00
_cell.angle_beta   90.00
_cell.angle_gamma   90.00
#
_symmetry.space_group_name_H-M   'P 1'
#
loop_
_entity.id
_entity.type
_entity.pdbx_description
1 polymer ?
#
loop_
_entity_poly.entity_id
_entity_poly.type
_entity_poly.pdbx_seq_one_letter_code
_entity_poly.pdbx_strand_id
1 'polypeptide(L)'
;MGRPFLTEFDQPSPEYLMCKSCQTPIALPEDFHCFYPGQEEGVEGLVFNDRKIINVQVDRDVHHWQVGPHTVADANCVRCGDNLGWKYIEIGGGTVIIQKGMVQLRRSPLELTFDGPCTNYGGRHPTSTVLYQEVSTLLALFCLLASRSTPTAILPSTFL
;
A
#
# COMPACT_ATOMS: atom_id res chain seq x y z
N MET A 1 4.61 18.44 27.79
CA MET A 1 4.34 17.75 26.50
C MET A 1 2.94 17.17 26.58
N GLY A 2 1.97 17.74 25.86
CA GLY A 2 0.59 17.25 25.86
C GLY A 2 0.50 15.85 25.23
N ARG A 3 -0.43 15.00 25.70
CA ARG A 3 -0.71 13.73 25.02
C ARG A 3 -1.38 14.05 23.69
N PRO A 4 -0.92 13.50 22.55
CA PRO A 4 -1.65 13.65 21.29
C PRO A 4 -3.06 13.05 21.45
N PHE A 5 -4.08 13.75 20.98
CA PHE A 5 -5.43 13.22 20.90
C PHE A 5 -5.46 12.19 19.77
N LEU A 6 -5.60 10.92 20.14
CA LEU A 6 -5.75 9.83 19.17
C LEU A 6 -7.22 9.69 18.84
N THR A 7 -7.51 9.52 17.55
CA THR A 7 -8.82 9.14 17.05
C THR A 7 -8.97 7.63 17.19
N GLU A 8 -10.17 7.18 17.52
CA GLU A 8 -10.54 5.77 17.58
C GLU A 8 -11.60 5.48 16.53
N PHE A 9 -11.65 4.24 16.02
CA PHE A 9 -12.71 3.80 15.12
C PHE A 9 -13.94 3.39 15.94
N ASP A 10 -15.11 3.92 15.59
CA ASP A 10 -16.38 3.59 16.23
C ASP A 10 -16.97 2.31 15.64
N GLN A 11 -16.31 1.16 15.87
CA GLN A 11 -16.81 -0.14 15.44
C GLN A 11 -16.48 -1.25 16.43
N PRO A 12 -17.35 -2.29 16.54
CA PRO A 12 -17.16 -3.40 17.48
C PRO A 12 -16.10 -4.41 17.05
N SER A 13 -15.58 -4.31 15.82
CA SER A 13 -14.58 -5.22 15.26
C SER A 13 -13.17 -4.87 15.79
N PRO A 14 -12.38 -5.86 16.25
CA PRO A 14 -11.02 -5.65 16.76
C PRO A 14 -9.95 -5.63 15.66
N GLU A 15 -10.32 -5.76 14.38
CA GLU A 15 -9.35 -5.86 13.29
C GLU A 15 -8.87 -4.48 12.84
N TYR A 16 -7.65 -4.13 13.22
CA TYR A 16 -7.00 -2.87 12.88
C TYR A 16 -5.62 -3.11 12.28
N LEU A 17 -5.25 -2.25 11.33
CA LEU A 17 -3.85 -2.00 11.03
C LEU A 17 -3.32 -1.05 12.10
N MET A 18 -2.34 -1.51 12.87
CA MET A 18 -1.72 -0.75 13.94
C MET A 18 -0.27 -0.42 13.60
N CYS A 19 0.21 0.71 14.11
CA CYS A 19 1.63 1.01 14.11
C CYS A 19 2.36 -0.02 14.99
N LYS A 20 3.30 -0.76 14.41
CA LYS A 20 4.02 -1.84 15.09
C LYS A 20 4.72 -1.39 16.37
N SER A 21 5.30 -0.19 16.37
CA SER A 21 6.13 0.29 17.49
C SER A 21 5.33 0.78 18.70
N CYS A 22 4.12 1.31 18.49
CA CYS A 22 3.35 1.94 19.57
C CYS A 22 1.88 1.51 19.63
N GLN A 23 1.51 0.52 18.81
CA GLN A 23 0.20 -0.10 18.73
C GLN A 23 -0.94 0.93 18.58
N THR A 24 -0.66 2.01 17.84
CA THR A 24 -1.68 3.03 17.52
C THR A 24 -2.49 2.56 16.32
N PRO A 25 -3.83 2.56 16.37
CA PRO A 25 -4.66 2.18 15.23
C PRO A 25 -4.51 3.20 14.10
N ILE A 26 -4.30 2.72 12.87
CA ILE A 26 -3.99 3.51 11.69
C ILE A 26 -5.09 3.41 10.64
N ALA A 27 -5.55 2.21 10.33
CA ALA A 27 -6.53 1.96 9.28
C ALA A 27 -7.31 0.67 9.54
N LEU A 28 -8.44 0.51 8.85
CA LEU A 28 -9.19 -0.73 8.81
C LEU A 28 -8.76 -1.56 7.61
N PRO A 29 -8.48 -2.88 7.76
CA PRO A 29 -8.16 -3.75 6.63
C PRO A 29 -9.26 -3.76 5.55
N GLU A 30 -10.52 -3.56 5.96
CA GLU A 30 -11.70 -3.53 5.09
C GLU A 30 -11.74 -2.29 4.17
N ASP A 31 -11.10 -1.19 4.57
CA ASP A 31 -11.05 0.06 3.79
C ASP A 31 -9.91 0.07 2.76
N PHE A 32 -9.24 -1.07 2.57
CA PHE A 32 -8.18 -1.25 1.61
C PHE A 32 -8.65 -0.97 0.18
N HIS A 33 -7.92 -0.10 -0.51
CA HIS A 33 -8.25 0.28 -1.89
C HIS A 33 -7.58 -0.63 -2.90
N CYS A 34 -6.25 -0.71 -2.88
CA CYS A 34 -5.48 -1.52 -3.81
C CYS A 34 -4.07 -1.80 -3.29
N PHE A 35 -3.46 -2.85 -3.84
CA PHE A 35 -2.05 -3.16 -3.60
C PHE A 35 -1.22 -2.44 -4.66
N TYR A 36 -0.22 -1.67 -4.23
CA TYR A 36 0.77 -1.13 -5.15
C TYR A 36 2.02 -2.00 -5.05
N PRO A 37 2.38 -2.75 -6.10
CA PRO A 37 3.54 -3.65 -6.06
C PRO A 37 4.88 -2.91 -6.06
N GLY A 38 4.89 -1.60 -6.33
CA GLY A 38 6.13 -0.88 -6.59
C GLY A 38 6.76 -1.29 -7.93
N GLN A 39 7.54 -0.40 -8.52
CA GLN A 39 8.49 -0.79 -9.58
C GLN A 39 9.89 -1.07 -8.99
N GLU A 40 10.11 -0.64 -7.75
CA GLU A 40 11.38 -0.75 -7.03
C GLU A 40 11.14 -1.41 -5.67
N GLU A 41 12.18 -2.07 -5.17
CA GLU A 41 12.15 -2.76 -3.88
C GLU A 41 11.89 -1.77 -2.73
N GLY A 42 10.96 -2.11 -1.83
CA GLY A 42 10.55 -1.23 -0.73
C GLY A 42 9.47 -0.20 -1.10
N VAL A 43 9.03 -0.16 -2.36
CA VAL A 43 7.90 0.67 -2.83
C VAL A 43 6.57 -0.08 -2.78
N GLU A 44 6.56 -1.33 -2.29
CA GLU A 44 5.32 -2.08 -2.11
C GLU A 44 4.53 -1.64 -0.88
N GLY A 45 3.20 -1.62 -0.99
CA GLY A 45 2.37 -1.21 0.15
C GLY A 45 0.87 -1.33 -0.09
N LEU A 46 0.14 -1.07 0.98
CA LEU A 46 -1.30 -1.04 0.99
C LEU A 46 -1.78 0.39 0.79
N VAL A 47 -2.64 0.61 -0.21
CA VAL A 47 -3.14 1.95 -0.54
C VAL A 47 -4.54 2.14 0.05
N PHE A 48 -4.75 3.30 0.66
CA PHE A 48 -6.00 3.72 1.28
C PHE A 48 -6.38 5.13 0.81
N ASN A 49 -7.66 5.44 0.91
CA ASN A 49 -8.13 6.83 0.82
C ASN A 49 -7.73 7.59 2.09
N ASP A 50 -7.32 8.86 1.98
CA ASP A 50 -6.91 9.67 3.14
C ASP A 50 -7.99 9.85 4.20
N ARG A 51 -9.27 9.78 3.82
CA ARG A 51 -10.40 9.83 4.77
C ARG A 51 -10.58 8.57 5.60
N LYS A 52 -9.92 7.46 5.22
CA LYS A 52 -10.04 6.14 5.87
C LYS A 52 -8.85 5.80 6.76
N ILE A 53 -7.86 6.69 6.84
CA ILE A 53 -6.74 6.58 7.76
C ILE A 53 -6.92 7.54 8.93
N ILE A 54 -6.46 7.12 10.11
CA ILE A 54 -6.48 7.94 11.33
C ILE A 54 -5.11 7.88 12.01
N ASN A 55 -4.84 8.82 12.92
CA ASN A 55 -3.60 8.87 13.70
C ASN A 55 -2.31 8.89 12.85
N VAL A 56 -2.41 9.39 11.61
CA VAL A 56 -1.31 9.63 10.70
C VAL A 56 -1.15 11.14 10.49
N GLN A 57 0.09 11.60 10.62
CA GLN A 57 0.49 12.95 10.26
C GLN A 57 1.21 12.90 8.92
N VAL A 58 0.83 13.79 8.01
CA VAL A 58 1.55 13.96 6.74
C VAL A 58 2.48 15.16 6.86
N ASP A 59 3.71 14.98 6.37
CA ASP A 59 4.70 16.05 6.38
C ASP A 59 4.31 17.23 5.50
N ARG A 60 4.88 18.40 5.81
CA ARG A 60 4.63 19.65 5.08
C ARG A 60 5.35 19.66 3.73
N ASP A 61 4.91 20.57 2.86
CA ASP A 61 5.38 20.74 1.48
C ASP A 61 6.90 20.80 1.29
N VAL A 62 7.65 21.25 2.30
CA VAL A 62 9.11 21.35 2.28
C VAL A 62 9.80 19.98 2.22
N HIS A 63 9.12 18.90 2.65
CA HIS A 63 9.67 17.54 2.69
C HIS A 63 9.09 16.63 1.60
N HIS A 64 8.50 17.19 0.55
CA HIS A 64 8.03 16.38 -0.58
C HIS A 64 9.20 15.76 -1.34
N TRP A 65 9.05 14.50 -1.75
CA TRP A 65 10.04 13.74 -2.50
C TRP A 65 9.40 12.91 -3.62
N GLN A 66 10.21 12.30 -4.47
CA GLN A 66 9.73 11.59 -5.67
C GLN A 66 9.76 10.07 -5.47
N VAL A 67 8.64 9.42 -5.79
CA VAL A 67 8.53 7.97 -5.96
C VAL A 67 8.17 7.69 -7.41
N GLY A 68 9.16 7.30 -8.21
CA GLY A 68 9.00 7.16 -9.65
C GLY A 68 8.49 8.48 -10.28
N PRO A 69 7.33 8.48 -10.95
CA PRO A 69 6.76 9.69 -11.54
C PRO A 69 5.87 10.50 -10.57
N HIS A 70 5.77 10.13 -9.29
CA HIS A 70 4.84 10.73 -8.34
C HIS A 70 5.56 11.58 -7.29
N THR A 71 5.01 12.76 -7.01
CA THR A 71 5.42 13.60 -5.87
C THR A 71 4.66 13.14 -4.62
N VAL A 72 5.38 12.82 -3.55
CA VAL A 72 4.83 12.27 -2.31
C VAL A 72 5.31 13.02 -1.07
N ALA A 73 4.60 12.87 0.04
CA ALA A 73 4.97 13.37 1.36
C ALA A 73 4.97 12.23 2.36
N ASP A 74 5.91 12.21 3.30
CA ASP A 74 5.95 11.17 4.33
C ASP A 74 4.69 11.18 5.20
N ALA A 75 4.25 9.98 5.57
CA ALA A 75 3.10 9.72 6.42
C ALA A 75 3.58 8.99 7.69
N ASN A 76 3.51 9.69 8.83
CA ASN A 76 4.12 9.27 10.08
C ASN A 76 3.06 9.01 11.14
N CYS A 77 3.33 8.07 12.05
CA CYS A 77 2.46 7.85 13.20
C CYS A 77 2.44 9.08 14.11
N VAL A 78 1.25 9.61 14.42
CA VAL A 78 1.10 10.78 15.32
C VAL A 78 1.65 10.52 16.72
N ARG A 79 1.70 9.26 17.16
CA ARG A 79 2.12 8.90 18.53
C ARG A 79 3.63 8.73 18.68
N CYS A 80 4.27 7.95 17.81
CA CYS A 80 5.71 7.64 17.92
C CYS A 80 6.58 8.33 16.88
N GLY A 81 6.00 8.88 15.80
CA GLY A 81 6.73 9.53 14.71
C GLY A 81 7.28 8.60 13.64
N ASP A 82 7.09 7.28 13.77
CA ASP A 82 7.59 6.31 12.77
C ASP A 82 6.98 6.56 11.41
N ASN A 83 7.82 6.49 10.37
CA ASN A 83 7.38 6.56 8.98
C ASN A 83 6.60 5.28 8.63
N LEU A 84 5.29 5.44 8.43
CA LEU A 84 4.38 4.36 8.07
C LEU A 84 4.24 4.22 6.55
N GLY A 85 4.66 5.21 5.77
CA GLY A 85 4.54 5.26 4.32
C GLY A 85 4.52 6.70 3.80
N TRP A 86 3.70 6.97 2.78
CA TRP A 86 3.61 8.30 2.17
C TRP A 86 2.22 8.60 1.58
N LYS A 87 1.90 9.89 1.48
CA LYS A 87 0.72 10.42 0.78
C LYS A 87 1.11 10.92 -0.61
N TYR A 88 0.29 10.61 -1.60
CA TYR A 88 0.47 11.11 -2.95
C TYR A 88 -0.02 12.56 -3.08
N ILE A 89 0.91 13.47 -3.36
CA ILE A 89 0.63 14.91 -3.52
C ILE A 89 0.35 15.25 -4.98
N GLU A 90 1.14 14.68 -5.89
CA GLU A 90 0.98 14.83 -7.33
C GLU A 90 1.24 13.51 -8.03
N ILE A 91 0.39 13.18 -9.01
CA ILE A 91 0.47 11.95 -9.78
C ILE A 91 1.00 12.27 -11.17
N GLY A 92 2.24 11.88 -11.48
CA GLY A 92 2.74 11.83 -12.85
C GLY A 92 2.48 10.47 -13.51
N GLY A 93 2.79 10.38 -14.81
CA GLY A 93 2.86 9.10 -15.52
C GLY A 93 1.54 8.48 -16.00
N GLY A 94 0.42 9.21 -15.95
CA GLY A 94 -0.86 8.76 -16.54
C GLY A 94 -1.49 7.51 -15.91
N THR A 95 -1.08 7.16 -14.68
CA THR A 95 -1.66 6.01 -13.96
C THR A 95 -3.06 6.37 -13.45
N VAL A 96 -4.02 5.45 -13.58
CA VAL A 96 -5.43 5.69 -13.16
C VAL A 96 -5.74 5.05 -11.80
N ILE A 97 -4.89 4.12 -11.35
CA ILE A 97 -5.09 3.34 -10.13
C ILE A 97 -4.81 4.17 -8.87
N ILE A 98 -3.75 4.99 -8.92
CA ILE A 98 -3.35 5.85 -7.80
C ILE A 98 -3.80 7.27 -8.09
N GLN A 99 -4.48 7.88 -7.12
CA GLN A 99 -5.00 9.23 -7.23
C GLN A 99 -4.35 10.14 -6.21
N LYS A 100 -4.34 11.44 -6.52
CA LYS A 100 -3.91 12.48 -5.59
C LYS A 100 -4.70 12.36 -4.28
N GLY A 101 -3.97 12.42 -3.18
CA GLY A 101 -4.52 12.33 -1.84
C GLY A 101 -4.59 10.91 -1.27
N MET A 102 -4.41 9.87 -2.08
CA MET A 102 -4.30 8.51 -1.54
C MET A 102 -3.04 8.36 -0.69
N VAL A 103 -3.10 7.46 0.28
CA VAL A 103 -1.98 7.16 1.20
C VAL A 103 -1.58 5.71 1.04
N GLN A 104 -0.30 5.51 0.78
CA GLN A 104 0.29 4.19 0.73
C GLN A 104 1.03 3.92 2.04
N LEU A 105 0.65 2.84 2.70
CA LEU A 105 1.28 2.37 3.92
C LEU A 105 2.19 1.17 3.63
N ARG A 106 3.41 1.22 4.16
CA ARG A 106 4.38 0.13 4.11
C ARG A 106 3.92 -1.00 5.03
N ARG A 107 4.26 -2.25 4.67
CA ARG A 107 3.94 -3.41 5.51
C ARG A 107 4.84 -3.54 6.73
N SER A 108 6.13 -3.27 6.62
CA SER A 108 7.09 -3.50 7.72
C SER A 108 6.83 -2.71 9.02
N PRO A 109 6.35 -1.45 9.00
CA PRO A 109 6.03 -0.70 10.21
C PRO A 109 4.58 -0.92 10.72
N LEU A 110 3.79 -1.77 10.05
CA LEU A 110 2.43 -2.07 10.45
C LEU A 110 2.27 -3.50 10.96
N GLU A 111 1.35 -3.68 11.89
CA GLU A 111 0.93 -4.98 12.42
C GLU A 111 -0.59 -5.09 12.34
N LEU A 112 -1.08 -6.28 11.97
CA LEU A 112 -2.50 -6.61 11.97
C LEU A 112 -2.83 -7.30 13.30
N THR A 113 -3.72 -6.72 14.08
CA THR A 113 -4.25 -7.38 15.28
C THR A 113 -5.53 -8.13 14.93
N PHE A 114 -5.58 -9.42 15.29
CA PHE A 114 -6.78 -10.25 15.21
C PHE A 114 -7.11 -10.73 16.64
N ASP A 115 -8.11 -10.16 17.31
CA ASP A 115 -8.53 -10.63 18.64
C ASP A 115 -9.57 -11.78 18.57
N GLY A 116 -9.52 -12.62 17.54
CA GLY A 116 -10.46 -13.72 17.32
C GLY A 116 -9.79 -15.09 17.22
N PRO A 117 -10.35 -16.17 17.82
CA PRO A 117 -9.89 -17.52 17.55
C PRO A 117 -10.12 -17.84 16.05
N CYS A 118 -9.06 -18.29 15.38
CA CYS A 118 -8.95 -18.48 13.93
C CYS A 118 -9.89 -19.53 13.30
N THR A 119 -10.98 -19.92 13.96
CA THR A 119 -11.72 -21.16 13.63
C THR A 119 -13.13 -20.96 13.09
N ASN A 120 -13.69 -19.75 13.02
CA ASN A 120 -15.10 -19.58 12.63
C ASN A 120 -15.42 -18.61 11.49
N TYR A 121 -14.43 -17.97 10.86
CA TYR A 121 -14.69 -17.19 9.64
C TYR A 121 -14.45 -18.07 8.41
N GLY A 122 -15.54 -18.68 7.93
CA GLY A 122 -15.55 -19.38 6.66
C GLY A 122 -15.06 -18.48 5.52
N GLY A 123 -13.85 -18.76 5.03
CA GLY A 123 -13.50 -18.57 3.62
C GLY A 123 -12.99 -17.19 3.17
N ARG A 124 -12.56 -16.29 4.05
CA ARG A 124 -11.79 -15.10 3.61
C ARG A 124 -10.86 -14.54 4.68
N HIS A 125 -9.87 -15.35 5.07
CA HIS A 125 -8.71 -14.83 5.78
C HIS A 125 -7.69 -14.32 4.75
N PRO A 126 -7.33 -13.02 4.72
CA PRO A 126 -6.03 -12.62 4.23
C PRO A 126 -5.03 -12.93 5.36
N THR A 127 -4.79 -14.21 5.64
CA THR A 127 -3.55 -14.55 6.32
C THR A 127 -2.42 -14.05 5.44
N SER A 128 -1.39 -13.46 6.04
CA SER A 128 -0.20 -12.93 5.35
C SER A 128 0.39 -13.89 4.31
N THR A 129 0.12 -15.18 4.42
CA THR A 129 0.50 -16.23 3.47
C THR A 129 -0.36 -16.29 2.18
N VAL A 130 -1.66 -15.98 2.22
CA VAL A 130 -2.56 -16.17 1.06
C VAL A 130 -2.45 -15.02 0.05
N LEU A 131 -2.22 -13.78 0.51
CA LEU A 131 -1.83 -12.69 -0.39
C LEU A 131 -0.47 -12.95 -1.06
N TYR A 132 0.45 -13.63 -0.38
CA TYR A 132 1.75 -14.00 -0.94
C TYR A 132 1.62 -15.02 -2.08
N GLN A 133 0.75 -16.03 -1.94
CA GLN A 133 0.70 -17.12 -2.92
C GLN A 133 -0.05 -16.73 -4.20
N GLU A 134 -1.18 -16.00 -4.10
CA GLU A 134 -1.97 -15.57 -5.26
C GLU A 134 -1.29 -14.42 -6.01
N VAL A 135 -0.67 -13.47 -5.31
CA VAL A 135 0.02 -12.34 -5.97
C VAL A 135 1.38 -12.74 -6.52
N SER A 136 2.13 -13.64 -5.87
CA SER A 136 3.37 -14.18 -6.44
C SER A 136 3.12 -15.07 -7.66
N THR A 137 2.04 -15.85 -7.69
CA THR A 137 1.68 -16.64 -8.88
C THR A 137 1.19 -15.76 -10.02
N LEU A 138 0.41 -14.71 -9.74
CA LEU A 138 0.00 -13.74 -10.76
C LEU A 138 1.17 -12.89 -11.29
N LEU A 139 2.11 -12.45 -10.44
CA LEU A 139 3.34 -11.78 -10.90
C LEU A 139 4.24 -12.73 -11.71
N ALA A 140 4.39 -13.98 -11.29
CA ALA A 140 5.13 -14.99 -12.07
C ALA A 140 4.46 -15.27 -13.43
N LEU A 141 3.12 -15.32 -13.48
CA LEU A 141 2.37 -15.44 -14.74
C LEU A 141 2.56 -14.21 -15.63
N PHE A 142 2.52 -12.99 -15.07
CA PHE A 142 2.76 -11.76 -15.82
C PHE A 142 4.19 -11.69 -16.37
N CYS A 143 5.22 -12.10 -15.62
CA CYS A 143 6.60 -12.19 -16.10
C CYS A 143 6.78 -13.27 -17.20
N LEU A 144 6.08 -14.41 -17.09
CA LEU A 144 6.09 -15.46 -18.13
C LEU A 144 5.35 -15.03 -19.41
N LEU A 145 4.28 -14.24 -19.29
CA LEU A 145 3.56 -13.70 -20.44
C LEU A 145 4.33 -12.55 -21.11
N ALA A 146 5.02 -11.71 -20.34
CA ALA A 146 5.84 -10.62 -20.85
C ALA A 146 7.11 -11.10 -21.57
N SER A 147 7.61 -12.32 -21.29
CA SER A 147 8.79 -12.88 -21.98
C SER A 147 8.48 -13.61 -23.30
N ARG A 148 7.19 -13.77 -23.67
CA ARG A 148 6.77 -14.40 -24.94
C ARG A 148 6.52 -13.43 -26.10
N SER A 149 6.59 -12.12 -25.88
CA SER A 149 6.51 -11.15 -26.97
C SER A 149 7.90 -10.81 -27.52
N THR A 150 8.54 -11.75 -28.20
CA THR A 150 9.57 -11.39 -29.18
C THR A 150 8.87 -10.91 -30.45
N PRO A 151 9.19 -9.72 -30.98
CA PRO A 151 8.60 -9.23 -32.21
C PRO A 151 9.05 -10.10 -33.39
N THR A 152 8.08 -10.57 -34.16
CA THR A 152 8.25 -11.23 -35.45
C THR A 152 9.07 -10.31 -36.36
N ALA A 153 10.27 -10.74 -36.74
CA ALA A 153 11.11 -10.05 -37.71
C ALA A 153 10.39 -10.07 -39.08
N ILE A 154 9.90 -8.91 -39.51
CA ILE A 154 9.44 -8.66 -40.87
C ILE A 154 10.69 -8.34 -41.70
N LEU A 155 11.08 -9.25 -42.59
CA LEU A 155 12.07 -8.99 -43.63
C LEU A 155 11.45 -8.06 -44.69
N PRO A 156 12.12 -6.97 -45.10
CA PRO A 156 11.69 -6.21 -46.27
C PRO A 156 12.22 -6.87 -47.55
N SER A 157 11.30 -7.04 -48.50
CA SER A 157 11.57 -7.37 -49.89
C SER A 157 12.64 -6.43 -50.47
N THR A 158 13.65 -7.00 -51.14
CA THR A 158 14.51 -6.22 -52.05
C THR A 158 14.38 -6.81 -53.45
N PHE A 159 13.98 -5.92 -54.36
CA PHE A 159 14.00 -6.05 -55.80
C PHE A 159 15.38 -6.49 -56.32
N LEU A 160 15.42 -7.53 -57.16
CA LEU A 160 15.96 -7.54 -58.54
C LEU A 160 15.85 -8.94 -59.14
#